data_AF-A0A0G1QX24-F1
#
_entry.id   AF-A0A0G1QX24-F1
#
_cell.length_a   1.000
_cell.length_b   1.000
_cell.length_c   1.000
_cell.angle_alpha   90.00
_cell.angle_beta   90.00
_cell.angle_gamma   90.00
#
_symmetry.space_group_name_H-M   'P 1'
#
loop_
_entity.id
_entity.type
_entity.pdbx_description
1 polymer ?
#
loop_
_entity_poly.entity_id
_entity_poly.type
_entity_poly.pdbx_seq_one_letter_code
_entity_poly.pdbx_strand_id
1 'polypeptide(L)'
;MLATLLALILKFSPSSLFSVFLIPIILININLAIFNLLPVPPLDGAKILYGFLPRDWADEYNDFMGRYGTILLILLIIPIGGSSLAINLILPVINAISNLLL
;
A
#
# COMPACT_ATOMS: atom_id res chain seq x y z
N MET A 1 7.33 9.81 -1.63
CA MET A 1 7.96 11.10 -1.98
C MET A 1 6.93 12.17 -2.36
N LEU A 2 5.95 11.89 -3.22
CA LEU A 2 4.91 12.88 -3.55
C LEU A 2 3.99 13.22 -2.36
N ALA A 3 3.43 12.21 -1.67
CA ALA A 3 2.59 12.42 -0.48
C ALA A 3 3.29 13.26 0.62
N THR A 4 4.55 12.94 0.90
CA THR A 4 5.37 13.66 1.89
C THR A 4 5.61 15.12 1.51
N LEU A 5 5.83 15.39 0.22
CA LEU A 5 6.07 16.74 -0.29
C LEU A 5 4.80 17.59 -0.26
N LEU A 6 3.64 17.00 -0.63
CA LEU A 6 2.34 17.66 -0.56
C LEU A 6 1.90 17.94 0.89
N ALA A 7 2.16 17.02 1.82
CA ALA A 7 1.89 17.23 3.24
C ALA A 7 2.72 18.39 3.82
N LEU A 8 3.97 18.53 3.39
CA LEU A 8 4.85 19.64 3.81
C LEU A 8 4.35 20.99 3.29
N ILE A 9 3.82 21.04 2.06
CA ILE A 9 3.17 22.24 1.51
C ILE A 9 1.93 22.63 2.34
N LEU A 10 1.11 21.67 2.74
CA LEU A 10 -0.06 21.93 3.61
C LEU A 10 0.34 22.51 4.96
N LYS A 11 1.42 22.00 5.59
CA LYS A 11 1.90 22.54 6.87
C LYS A 11 2.38 23.99 6.77
N PHE A 12 2.90 24.42 5.61
CA PHE A 12 3.45 25.75 5.42
C PHE A 12 2.43 26.78 4.91
N SER A 13 1.36 26.35 4.24
CA SER A 13 0.28 27.22 3.74
C SER A 13 -1.10 26.58 3.96
N PRO A 14 -1.65 26.65 5.18
CA PRO A 14 -2.93 26.02 5.55
C PRO A 14 -4.13 26.86 5.08
N SER A 15 -4.23 27.07 3.77
CA SER A 15 -5.41 27.68 3.14
C SER A 15 -6.48 26.62 2.86
N SER A 16 -7.73 26.90 3.26
CA SER A 16 -8.86 25.95 3.20
C SER A 16 -9.17 25.41 1.81
N LEU A 17 -8.89 26.18 0.75
CA LEU A 17 -9.04 25.71 -0.63
C LEU A 17 -7.99 24.66 -0.99
N PHE A 18 -6.75 24.81 -0.53
CA PHE A 18 -5.68 23.86 -0.84
C PHE A 18 -5.84 22.54 -0.09
N SER A 19 -6.31 22.57 1.16
CA SER A 19 -6.54 21.35 1.94
C SER A 19 -7.60 20.44 1.30
N VAL A 20 -8.67 21.00 0.73
CA VAL A 20 -9.73 20.24 0.05
C VAL A 20 -9.19 19.43 -1.14
N PHE A 21 -8.21 19.95 -1.88
CA PHE A 21 -7.64 19.23 -3.02
C PHE A 21 -6.42 18.37 -2.66
N LEU A 22 -5.56 18.83 -1.76
CA LEU A 22 -4.32 18.15 -1.43
C LEU A 22 -4.52 16.94 -0.52
N ILE A 23 -5.48 16.98 0.43
CA ILE A 23 -5.71 15.87 1.35
C ILE A 23 -6.11 14.58 0.59
N PRO A 24 -7.09 14.59 -0.34
CA PRO A 24 -7.42 13.39 -1.12
C PRO A 24 -6.23 12.86 -1.93
N ILE A 25 -5.42 13.75 -2.51
CA ILE A 25 -4.23 13.35 -3.29
C ILE A 25 -3.20 12.68 -2.38
N ILE A 26 -2.96 13.23 -1.18
CA ILE A 26 -2.06 12.64 -0.19
C ILE A 26 -2.58 11.26 0.22
N LEU A 27 -3.86 11.14 0.55
CA LEU A 27 -4.48 9.88 0.94
C LEU A 27 -4.39 8.84 -0.18
N ILE A 28 -4.69 9.18 -1.43
CA ILE A 28 -4.55 8.23 -2.56
C ILE A 28 -3.11 7.74 -2.68
N ASN A 29 -2.12 8.63 -2.58
CA ASN A 29 -0.71 8.23 -2.65
C ASN A 29 -0.29 7.34 -1.47
N ILE A 30 -0.77 7.62 -0.25
CA ILE A 30 -0.52 6.76 0.92
C ILE A 30 -1.15 5.38 0.70
N ASN A 31 -2.42 5.33 0.30
CA ASN A 31 -3.13 4.08 0.03
C ASN A 31 -2.39 3.25 -1.03
N LEU A 32 -2.02 3.85 -2.16
CA LEU A 32 -1.27 3.17 -3.23
C LEU A 32 0.10 2.68 -2.75
N ALA A 33 0.82 3.50 -1.98
CA ALA A 33 2.13 3.12 -1.46
C ALA A 33 2.03 1.92 -0.53
N ILE A 34 1.10 1.91 0.43
CA ILE A 34 0.93 0.81 1.37
C ILE A 34 0.38 -0.44 0.67
N PHE A 35 -0.55 -0.29 -0.27
CA PHE A 35 -1.05 -1.40 -1.06
C PHE A 35 0.06 -2.06 -1.87
N ASN A 36 0.94 -1.26 -2.52
CA ASN A 36 2.08 -1.79 -3.27
C ASN A 36 3.14 -2.48 -2.40
N LEU A 37 3.11 -2.36 -1.08
CA LEU A 37 4.02 -3.08 -0.18
C LEU A 37 3.53 -4.49 0.17
N LEU A 38 2.31 -4.87 -0.21
CA LEU A 38 1.81 -6.23 0.01
C LEU A 38 2.65 -7.25 -0.77
N PRO A 39 3.08 -8.36 -0.14
CA PRO A 39 3.99 -9.35 -0.74
C PRO A 39 3.26 -10.34 -1.68
N VAL A 40 2.46 -9.81 -2.61
CA VAL A 40 1.65 -10.59 -3.56
C VAL A 40 1.79 -10.01 -4.96
N PRO A 41 2.15 -10.80 -6.00
CA PRO A 41 2.22 -10.28 -7.37
C PRO A 41 0.85 -9.80 -7.87
N PRO A 42 0.81 -8.80 -8.78
CA PRO A 42 1.94 -8.11 -9.41
C PRO A 42 2.49 -6.91 -8.61
N LEU A 43 2.11 -6.76 -7.34
CA LEU A 43 2.51 -5.63 -6.49
C LEU A 43 4.02 -5.65 -6.21
N ASP A 44 4.60 -4.47 -6.00
CA ASP A 44 6.04 -4.32 -5.84
C ASP A 44 6.59 -4.97 -4.57
N GLY A 45 5.77 -5.13 -3.54
CA GLY A 45 6.09 -5.83 -2.28
C GLY A 45 6.52 -7.28 -2.50
N ALA A 46 6.00 -7.94 -3.54
CA ALA A 46 6.43 -9.29 -3.90
C ALA A 46 7.89 -9.34 -4.38
N LYS A 47 8.31 -8.35 -5.17
CA LYS A 47 9.70 -8.22 -5.64
C LYS A 47 10.65 -7.85 -4.50
N ILE A 48 10.17 -7.00 -3.58
CA ILE A 48 10.91 -6.67 -2.36
C ILE A 48 11.15 -7.95 -1.55
N LEU A 49 10.09 -8.71 -1.25
CA LEU A 49 10.21 -9.95 -0.50
C LEU A 49 11.15 -10.95 -1.20
N TYR A 50 11.02 -11.11 -2.52
CA TYR A 50 11.92 -11.96 -3.31
C TYR A 50 13.40 -11.56 -3.13
N GLY A 51 13.73 -10.26 -3.16
CA GLY A 51 15.10 -9.78 -2.96
C GLY A 51 15.64 -9.94 -1.54
N PHE A 52 14.77 -10.13 -0.53
CA PHE A 52 15.16 -10.38 0.85
C PHE A 52 15.31 -11.86 1.20
N LEU A 53 14.71 -12.76 0.42
CA LEU A 53 14.75 -14.20 0.68
C LEU A 53 16.09 -14.82 0.24
N PRO A 54 16.62 -15.82 0.97
CA PRO A 54 17.69 -16.68 0.48
C PRO A 54 17.28 -17.36 -0.83
N ARG A 55 18.24 -17.66 -1.69
CA ARG A 55 17.98 -18.11 -3.07
C ARG A 55 17.01 -19.29 -3.17
N ASP A 56 17.18 -20.29 -2.32
CA ASP A 56 16.32 -21.49 -2.33
C ASP A 56 14.84 -21.14 -2.03
N TRP A 57 14.60 -20.22 -1.09
CA TRP A 57 13.24 -19.76 -0.75
C TRP A 57 12.69 -18.76 -1.75
N ALA A 58 13.55 -17.97 -2.37
CA ALA A 58 13.17 -17.01 -3.39
C ALA A 58 12.62 -17.73 -4.63
N ASP A 59 13.27 -18.82 -5.04
CA ASP A 59 12.84 -19.63 -6.18
C ASP A 59 11.50 -20.34 -5.88
N GLU A 60 11.34 -20.94 -4.70
CA GLU A 60 10.07 -21.57 -4.27
C GLU A 60 8.93 -20.53 -4.16
N TYR A 61 9.20 -19.37 -3.57
CA TYR A 61 8.26 -18.26 -3.51
C TYR A 61 7.83 -17.81 -4.91
N ASN A 62 8.78 -17.64 -5.82
CA ASN A 62 8.51 -17.19 -7.19
C ASN A 62 7.68 -18.21 -7.97
N ASP A 63 7.97 -19.50 -7.83
CA ASP A 63 7.18 -20.57 -8.46
C ASP A 63 5.74 -20.61 -7.94
N PHE A 64 5.56 -20.53 -6.62
CA PHE A 64 4.25 -20.52 -5.99
C PHE A 64 3.46 -19.25 -6.40
N MET A 65 4.09 -18.09 -6.29
CA MET A 65 3.46 -16.81 -6.58
C MET A 65 3.23 -16.58 -8.07
N GLY A 66 4.04 -17.16 -8.96
CA GLY A 66 3.80 -17.15 -10.40
C GLY A 66 2.53 -17.92 -10.78
N ARG A 67 2.17 -18.97 -10.04
CA ARG A 67 0.96 -19.78 -10.28
C ARG A 67 -0.28 -19.22 -9.58
N TYR A 68 -0.13 -18.77 -8.32
CA TYR A 68 -1.26 -18.44 -7.46
C TYR A 68 -1.37 -16.96 -7.10
N GLY A 69 -0.37 -16.13 -7.41
CA GLY A 69 -0.28 -14.74 -6.98
C GLY A 69 -1.52 -13.91 -7.32
N THR A 70 -1.98 -13.97 -8.57
CA THR A 70 -3.19 -13.24 -9.00
C THR A 70 -4.43 -13.70 -8.25
N ILE A 71 -4.59 -15.00 -8.02
CA ILE A 71 -5.75 -15.57 -7.30
C ILE A 71 -5.72 -15.14 -5.84
N LEU A 72 -4.54 -15.17 -5.21
CA LEU A 72 -4.34 -14.71 -3.84
C LEU A 72 -4.64 -13.22 -3.71
N LEU A 73 -4.21 -12.40 -4.67
CA LEU A 73 -4.51 -10.97 -4.68
C LEU A 73 -6.02 -10.72 -4.77
N ILE A 74 -6.71 -11.43 -5.65
CA ILE A 74 -8.17 -11.34 -5.77
C ILE A 74 -8.83 -11.72 -4.45
N LEU A 75 -8.44 -12.85 -3.85
CA LEU A 75 -8.98 -13.28 -2.57
C LEU A 75 -8.73 -12.27 -1.44
N LEU A 76 -7.58 -11.61 -1.46
CA LEU A 76 -7.20 -10.61 -0.47
C LEU A 76 -8.06 -9.33 -0.60
N ILE A 77 -8.36 -8.90 -1.83
CA ILE A 77 -9.10 -7.66 -2.12
C ILE A 77 -10.62 -7.88 -2.06
N ILE A 78 -11.13 -9.05 -2.45
CA ILE A 78 -12.56 -9.31 -2.44
C ILE A 78 -13.08 -9.22 -0.99
N PRO A 79 -14.13 -8.42 -0.74
CA PRO A 79 -14.74 -8.36 0.57
C PRO A 79 -15.52 -9.64 0.84
N ILE A 80 -15.12 -10.38 1.88
CA ILE A 80 -15.82 -11.59 2.35
C ILE A 80 -16.37 -11.26 3.74
N GLY A 81 -17.69 -11.16 3.87
CA GLY A 81 -18.33 -10.80 5.14
C GLY A 81 -18.29 -9.30 5.47
N GLY A 82 -18.23 -8.43 4.46
CA GLY A 82 -18.36 -6.97 4.63
C GLY A 82 -17.05 -6.18 4.68
N SER A 83 -15.90 -6.84 4.77
CA SER A 83 -14.58 -6.21 4.64
C SER A 83 -13.62 -7.11 3.87
N SER A 84 -12.61 -6.52 3.24
CA SER A 84 -11.54 -7.28 2.59
C SER A 84 -10.42 -7.60 3.57
N LEU A 85 -9.74 -8.73 3.37
CA LEU A 85 -8.59 -9.08 4.19
C LEU A 85 -7.45 -8.06 4.00
N ALA A 86 -7.28 -7.59 2.75
CA ALA A 86 -6.33 -6.53 2.42
C ALA A 86 -6.57 -5.29 3.27
N ILE A 87 -7.81 -4.77 3.29
CA ILE A 87 -8.11 -3.49 3.93
C ILE A 87 -7.84 -3.57 5.44
N ASN A 88 -8.24 -4.67 6.09
CA ASN A 88 -8.02 -4.85 7.53
C ASN A 88 -6.53 -4.93 7.89
N LEU A 89 -5.69 -5.44 7.00
CA LEU A 89 -4.25 -5.53 7.19
C LEU A 89 -3.54 -4.18 6.99
N ILE A 90 -3.94 -3.41 5.98
CA ILE A 90 -3.27 -2.15 5.61
C ILE A 90 -3.82 -0.91 6.34
N LEU A 91 -5.09 -0.92 6.76
CA LEU A 91 -5.73 0.20 7.45
C LEU A 91 -4.98 0.73 8.68
N PRO A 92 -4.49 -0.10 9.62
CA PRO A 92 -3.78 0.44 10.78
C PRO A 92 -2.52 1.21 10.36
N VAL A 93 -1.83 0.74 9.33
CA VAL A 93 -0.63 1.40 8.78
C VAL A 93 -1.00 2.71 8.08
N ILE A 94 -2.06 2.70 7.26
CA ILE A 94 -2.57 3.90 6.58
C ILE A 94 -2.96 4.96 7.60
N ASN A 95 -3.68 4.58 8.66
CA ASN A 95 -4.12 5.51 9.70
C ASN A 95 -2.93 6.08 10.48
N ALA A 96 -1.96 5.23 10.85
CA ALA A 96 -0.75 5.69 11.54
C ALA A 96 0.03 6.72 10.70
N ILE A 97 0.19 6.45 9.40
CA ILE A 97 0.91 7.36 8.49
C ILE A 97 0.11 8.63 8.22
N SER A 98 -1.20 8.52 8.03
CA SER A 98 -2.06 9.67 7.77
C SER A 98 -2.08 10.62 8.96
N ASN A 99 -2.17 10.10 10.19
CA ASN A 99 -2.09 10.90 11.43
C ASN A 99 -0.71 11.53 11.66
N LEU A 100 0.35 10.98 11.07
CA LEU A 100 1.69 11.56 11.15
C LEU A 100 1.87 12.71 10.14
N LEU A 101 1.28 12.58 8.96
CA LEU A 101 1.47 13.50 7.84
C LEU A 101 0.50 14.68 7.83
N LEU A 102 -0.76 14.45 8.22
CA LEU A 102 -1.83 15.45 8.28
C LEU A 102 -2.02 15.94 9.72
#